data_AF-A0A966X0Z8-F1
#
_entry.id   AF-A0A966X0Z8-F1
#
_cell.length_a   1.000
_cell.length_b   1.000
_cell.length_c   1.000
_cell.angle_alpha   90.00
_cell.angle_beta   90.00
_cell.angle_gamma   90.00
#
_symmetry.space_group_name_H-M   'P 1'
#
loop_
_entity.id
_entity.type
_entity.pdbx_description
1 polymer ?
#
loop_
_entity_poly.entity_id
_entity_poly.type
_entity_poly.pdbx_seq_one_letter_code
_entity_poly.pdbx_strand_id
1 'polypeptide(L)'
;LEDVHGLFKEFVVENRPKVDIERIATGEAWYGKRAIELQLVDELITSDEYLMEASRDAKVFEVRYKRPEKPIDRWLNKAALLLSKTALSQQPLFKFHRELGGQ
;
A
#
# COMPACT_ATOMS: atom_id res chain seq x y z
N LEU A 1 -15.49 -7.57 27.84
CA LEU A 1 -15.17 -8.41 26.66
C LEU A 1 -16.47 -8.88 26.00
N GLU A 2 -17.41 -9.36 26.79
CA GLU A 2 -18.76 -9.76 26.37
C GLU A 2 -19.53 -8.62 25.66
N ASP A 3 -19.53 -7.40 26.22
CA ASP A 3 -20.19 -6.24 25.59
C ASP A 3 -19.62 -5.89 24.22
N VAL A 4 -18.29 -5.91 24.07
CA VAL A 4 -17.62 -5.62 22.79
C VAL A 4 -17.94 -6.70 21.75
N HIS A 5 -18.01 -7.97 22.19
CA HIS A 5 -18.40 -9.07 21.32
C HIS A 5 -19.87 -8.95 20.89
N GLY A 6 -20.77 -8.52 21.79
CA GLY A 6 -22.16 -8.19 21.46
C GLY A 6 -22.25 -7.10 20.40
N LEU A 7 -21.59 -5.95 20.62
CA LEU A 7 -21.54 -4.84 19.67
C LEU A 7 -21.00 -5.24 18.29
N PHE A 8 -19.99 -6.13 18.25
CA PHE A 8 -19.48 -6.66 16.99
C PHE A 8 -20.54 -7.50 16.26
N LYS A 9 -21.25 -8.38 16.97
CA LYS A 9 -22.32 -9.21 16.38
C LYS A 9 -23.45 -8.35 15.83
N GLU A 10 -23.88 -7.34 16.58
CA GLU A 10 -24.89 -6.36 16.14
C GLU A 10 -24.44 -5.66 14.85
N PHE A 11 -23.22 -5.12 14.82
CA PHE A 11 -22.66 -4.46 13.64
C PHE A 11 -22.66 -5.35 12.38
N VAL A 12 -22.29 -6.63 12.53
CA VAL A 12 -22.26 -7.57 11.40
C VAL A 12 -23.68 -7.87 10.90
N VAL A 13 -24.64 -8.11 11.80
CA VAL A 13 -26.03 -8.40 11.42
C VAL A 13 -26.68 -7.21 10.72
N GLU A 14 -26.42 -5.99 11.18
CA GLU A 14 -26.94 -4.76 10.56
C GLU A 14 -26.45 -4.57 9.12
N ASN A 15 -25.17 -4.85 8.85
CA ASN A 15 -24.56 -4.63 7.54
C ASN A 15 -24.62 -5.84 6.61
N ARG A 16 -24.77 -7.05 7.17
CA ARG A 16 -24.87 -8.32 6.43
C ARG A 16 -25.97 -9.22 7.02
N PRO A 17 -27.26 -8.88 6.83
CA PRO A 17 -28.38 -9.61 7.43
C PRO A 17 -28.52 -11.07 6.94
N LYS A 18 -27.82 -11.45 5.87
CA LYS A 18 -27.79 -12.81 5.34
C LYS A 18 -26.83 -13.74 6.11
N VAL A 19 -25.88 -13.17 6.86
CA VAL A 19 -24.85 -13.92 7.57
C VAL A 19 -25.44 -14.60 8.81
N ASP A 20 -25.14 -15.88 8.97
CA ASP A 20 -25.44 -16.65 10.19
C ASP A 20 -24.44 -16.29 11.29
N ILE A 21 -24.77 -15.27 12.09
CA ILE A 21 -23.86 -14.69 13.09
C ILE A 21 -23.43 -15.69 14.17
N GLU A 22 -24.33 -16.58 14.59
CA GLU A 22 -24.06 -17.56 15.65
C GLU A 22 -23.04 -18.61 15.18
N ARG A 23 -23.02 -18.91 13.88
CA ARG A 23 -22.05 -19.82 13.27
C ARG A 23 -20.66 -19.20 13.10
N ILE A 24 -20.55 -17.90 12.87
CA ILE A 24 -19.28 -17.25 12.51
C ILE A 24 -18.58 -16.52 13.66
N ALA A 25 -19.31 -16.17 14.73
CA ALA A 25 -18.80 -15.34 15.82
C ALA A 25 -17.95 -16.14 16.84
N THR A 26 -17.15 -17.09 16.36
CA THR A 26 -16.32 -17.99 17.19
C THR A 26 -14.90 -17.46 17.43
N GLY A 27 -14.50 -16.41 16.71
CA GLY A 27 -13.13 -15.90 16.71
C GLY A 27 -12.17 -16.64 15.76
N GLU A 28 -12.69 -17.56 14.95
CA GLU A 28 -11.92 -18.25 13.91
C GLU A 28 -11.58 -17.33 12.73
N ALA A 29 -10.43 -17.57 12.10
CA ALA A 29 -10.04 -16.92 10.85
C ALA A 29 -10.44 -17.76 9.63
N TRP A 30 -11.03 -17.11 8.62
CA TRP A 30 -11.50 -17.77 7.41
C TRP A 30 -10.66 -17.40 6.19
N TYR A 31 -10.28 -18.37 5.37
CA TYR A 31 -9.72 -18.11 4.06
C TYR A 31 -10.77 -17.51 3.11
N GLY A 32 -10.35 -16.69 2.15
CA GLY A 32 -11.26 -15.95 1.27
C GLY A 32 -12.34 -16.80 0.60
N LYS A 33 -12.00 -17.98 0.06
CA LYS A 33 -12.99 -18.89 -0.55
C LYS A 33 -14.09 -19.30 0.41
N ARG A 34 -13.72 -19.60 1.65
CA ARG A 34 -14.66 -19.97 2.72
C ARG A 34 -15.47 -18.75 3.18
N ALA A 35 -14.88 -17.56 3.15
CA ALA A 35 -15.59 -16.33 3.48
C ALA A 35 -16.73 -16.03 2.49
N ILE A 36 -16.58 -16.34 1.20
CA ILE A 36 -17.70 -16.28 0.24
C ILE A 36 -18.83 -17.24 0.65
N GLU A 37 -18.50 -18.51 0.94
CA GLU A 37 -19.49 -19.53 1.32
C GLU A 37 -20.27 -19.17 2.59
N LEU A 38 -19.61 -18.45 3.51
CA LEU A 38 -20.20 -17.94 4.76
C LEU A 38 -20.86 -16.56 4.60
N GLN A 39 -20.87 -16.00 3.39
CA GLN A 39 -21.41 -14.67 3.07
C GLN A 39 -20.73 -13.51 3.82
N LEU A 40 -19.52 -13.74 4.31
CA LEU A 40 -18.68 -12.75 4.98
C LEU A 40 -18.10 -11.70 4.03
N VAL A 41 -17.94 -12.07 2.76
CA VAL A 41 -17.51 -11.21 1.67
C VAL A 41 -18.38 -11.46 0.45
N ASP A 42 -18.47 -10.48 -0.43
CA ASP A 42 -19.33 -10.55 -1.62
C ASP A 42 -18.60 -11.18 -2.80
N GLU A 43 -17.29 -10.93 -2.92
CA GLU A 43 -16.47 -11.39 -4.02
C GLU A 43 -14.99 -11.51 -3.62
N LEU A 44 -14.22 -12.29 -4.40
CA LEU A 44 -12.77 -12.36 -4.33
C LEU A 44 -12.16 -11.88 -5.64
N ILE A 45 -11.61 -10.67 -5.60
CA ILE A 45 -10.91 -10.06 -6.73
C ILE A 45 -9.65 -9.34 -6.23
N THR A 46 -8.78 -8.97 -7.17
CA THR A 46 -7.62 -8.13 -6.85
C THR A 46 -8.02 -6.65 -6.75
N SER A 47 -7.22 -5.86 -6.04
CA SER A 47 -7.43 -4.41 -5.97
C SER A 47 -7.39 -3.74 -7.34
N ASP A 48 -6.56 -4.24 -8.24
CA ASP A 48 -6.38 -3.68 -9.58
C ASP A 48 -7.62 -3.94 -10.44
N GLU A 49 -8.18 -5.15 -10.37
CA GLU A 49 -9.46 -5.49 -11.01
C GLU A 49 -10.60 -4.61 -10.48
N TYR A 50 -10.71 -4.48 -9.15
CA TYR A 50 -11.74 -3.64 -8.53
C TYR A 50 -11.69 -2.19 -9.02
N LEU A 51 -10.50 -1.58 -9.04
CA LEU A 51 -10.33 -0.20 -9.49
C LEU A 51 -10.61 -0.05 -10.99
N MET A 52 -10.20 -1.03 -11.80
CA MET A 52 -10.45 -1.03 -13.24
C MET A 52 -11.95 -1.13 -13.55
N GLU A 53 -12.69 -1.98 -12.84
CA GLU A 53 -14.14 -2.08 -12.98
C GLU A 53 -14.85 -0.81 -12.51
N ALA A 54 -14.51 -0.31 -11.32
CA ALA A 54 -15.08 0.92 -10.78
C ALA A 54 -14.84 2.13 -11.70
N SER A 55 -13.72 2.17 -12.43
CA SER A 55 -13.40 3.26 -13.36
C SER A 55 -14.34 3.37 -14.56
N ARG A 56 -15.12 2.32 -14.87
CA ARG A 56 -16.10 2.31 -15.96
C ARG A 56 -17.30 3.20 -15.63
N ASP A 57 -17.73 3.18 -14.37
CA ASP A 57 -18.95 3.85 -13.91
C ASP A 57 -18.69 5.09 -13.04
N ALA A 58 -17.46 5.25 -12.54
CA ALA A 58 -17.08 6.35 -11.65
C ALA A 58 -15.67 6.90 -11.94
N LYS A 59 -15.42 8.15 -11.52
CA LYS A 59 -14.08 8.74 -11.54
C LYS A 59 -13.28 8.21 -10.35
N VAL A 60 -12.12 7.61 -10.63
CA VAL A 60 -11.20 7.08 -9.61
C VAL A 60 -10.07 8.08 -9.38
N PHE A 61 -9.83 8.44 -8.12
CA PHE A 61 -8.78 9.39 -7.72
C PHE A 61 -7.84 8.77 -6.70
N GLU A 62 -6.54 9.01 -6.86
CA GLU A 62 -5.54 8.65 -5.86
C GLU A 62 -5.37 9.80 -4.86
N VAL A 63 -5.62 9.52 -3.58
CA VAL A 63 -5.40 10.46 -2.49
C VAL A 63 -4.23 9.97 -1.66
N ARG A 64 -3.20 10.81 -1.50
CA ARG A 64 -2.06 10.51 -0.65
C ARG A 64 -1.95 11.54 0.47
N TYR A 65 -1.87 11.05 1.71
CA TYR A 65 -1.47 11.89 2.82
C TYR A 65 0.00 12.26 2.68
N LYS A 66 0.28 13.54 2.46
CA LYS A 66 1.65 14.06 2.45
C LYS A 66 1.99 14.61 3.82
N ARG A 67 2.89 13.93 4.54
CA ARG A 67 3.42 14.46 5.80
C ARG A 67 4.05 15.84 5.52
N PRO A 68 3.70 16.89 6.28
CA PRO A 68 4.36 18.18 6.14
C PRO A 68 5.84 18.03 6.49
N GLU A 69 6.70 18.35 5.53
CA GLU A 69 8.14 18.46 5.76
C GLU A 69 8.44 19.73 6.54
N LYS A 70 9.37 19.66 7.49
CA LYS A 70 9.87 20.88 8.12
C LYS A 70 10.56 21.75 7.06
N PRO A 71 10.43 23.08 7.09
CA PRO A 71 11.07 23.96 6.12
C PRO A 71 12.58 23.73 5.98
N ILE A 72 13.25 23.38 7.08
CA ILE A 72 14.68 23.05 7.12
C ILE A 72 15.01 21.77 6.35
N ASP A 73 14.20 20.72 6.49
CA ASP A 73 14.37 19.44 5.79
C ASP A 73 14.18 19.63 4.28
N ARG A 74 13.19 20.45 3.89
CA ARG A 74 12.96 20.81 2.49
C ARG A 74 14.16 21.56 1.88
N TRP A 75 14.76 22.48 2.63
CA TRP A 75 15.94 23.22 2.18
C TRP A 75 17.18 22.32 2.09
N LEU A 76 17.44 21.50 3.12
CA LEU A 76 18.55 20.54 3.13
C LEU A 76 18.45 19.54 1.98
N ASN A 77 17.27 19.00 1.71
CA ASN A 77 17.04 18.09 0.58
C ASN A 77 17.32 18.77 -0.77
N LYS A 78 16.94 20.04 -0.93
CA LYS A 78 17.26 20.82 -2.14
C LYS A 78 18.76 21.09 -2.27
N ALA A 79 19.44 21.44 -1.19
CA ALA A 79 20.89 21.66 -1.19
C ALA A 79 21.65 20.36 -1.50
N ALA A 80 21.27 19.24 -0.89
CA ALA A 80 21.84 17.92 -1.15
C ALA A 80 21.64 17.49 -2.62
N LEU A 81 20.47 17.76 -3.20
CA LEU A 81 20.20 17.48 -4.62
C LEU A 81 21.08 18.33 -5.57
N LEU A 82 21.41 19.56 -5.20
CA LEU A 82 22.32 20.41 -5.97
C LEU A 82 23.76 19.91 -5.86
N LEU A 83 24.21 19.57 -4.65
CA LEU A 83 25.54 19.00 -4.42
C LEU A 83 25.73 17.67 -5.16
N SER A 84 24.73 16.79 -5.18
CA SER A 84 24.83 15.51 -5.91
C SER A 84 24.85 15.69 -7.44
N LYS A 85 24.10 16.66 -7.97
CA LYS A 85 24.13 17.02 -9.40
C LYS A 85 25.48 17.60 -9.82
N THR A 86 26.12 18.38 -8.96
CA THR A 86 27.46 18.92 -9.23
C THR A 86 28.56 17.88 -9.01
N ALA A 87 28.41 16.98 -8.03
CA ALA A 87 29.37 15.91 -7.76
C ALA A 87 29.45 14.87 -8.89
N LEU A 88 28.36 14.60 -9.61
CA LEU A 88 28.36 13.74 -10.80
C LEU A 88 29.06 14.38 -12.02
N SER A 89 29.33 15.69 -12.00
CA SER A 89 30.07 16.38 -13.07
C SER A 89 31.59 16.34 -12.89
N GLN A 90 32.09 15.90 -11.73
CA GLN A 90 33.52 15.80 -11.45
C GLN A 90 33.89 14.40 -10.96
N GLN A 91 33.66 13.38 -11.79
CA GLN A 91 34.55 12.22 -11.75
C GLN A 91 35.85 12.62 -12.46
N PRO A 92 37.00 12.68 -11.79
CA PRO A 92 38.26 12.76 -12.50
C PRO A 92 38.42 11.46 -13.30
N LEU A 93 38.63 11.64 -14.60
CA LEU A 93 38.99 10.61 -15.56
C LEU A 93 40.39 10.06 -15.23
N PHE A 94 40.56 9.33 -14.13
CA PHE A 94 41.73 8.48 -13.93
C PHE A 94 41.59 7.25 -14.84
N LYS A 95 41.79 7.47 -16.15
CA LYS A 95 42.30 6.43 -17.03
C LYS A 95 43.71 6.10 -16.56
N PHE A 96 43.84 5.01 -15.83
CA PHE A 96 45.14 4.37 -15.61
C PHE A 96 45.60 3.82 -16.96
N HIS A 97 46.26 4.65 -17.76
CA HIS A 97 46.93 4.21 -18.96
C HIS A 97 48.32 3.75 -18.55
N ARG A 98 48.49 2.44 -18.44
CA ARG A 98 49.78 1.76 -18.53
C ARG A 98 49.73 0.84 -19.74
N GLU A 99 49.88 1.44 -20.92
CA GLU A 99 50.52 0.85 -22.09
C GLU A 99 52.01 1.25 -21.98
N LEU A 100 53.07 0.49 -22.31
CA LEU A 100 53.29 -0.79 -22.98
C LEU A 100 54.78 -1.19 -22.73
N GLY A 101 55.08 -2.48 -22.91
CA GLY A 101 56.43 -3.01 -23.13
C GLY A 101 56.68 -4.27 -22.30
N GLY A 102 56.94 -5.45 -22.84
CA GLY A 102 57.09 -5.92 -24.22
C GLY A 102 57.62 -7.36 -24.15
N GLN A 103 57.34 -8.11 -25.21
CA GLN A 103 57.77 -9.50 -25.51
C GLN A 103 57.12 -10.62 -24.68
#